data_AF-A0A848MXV2-F1
#
_entry.id   AF-A0A848MXV2-F1
#
_cell.length_a   1.000
_cell.length_b   1.000
_cell.length_c   1.000
_cell.angle_alpha   90.00
_cell.angle_beta   90.00
_cell.angle_gamma   90.00
#
_symmetry.space_group_name_H-M   'P 1'
#
loop_
_entity.id
_entity.type
_entity.pdbx_description
1 polymer ?
#
loop_
_entity_poly.entity_id
_entity_poly.type
_entity_poly.pdbx_seq_one_letter_code
_entity_poly.pdbx_strand_id
1 'polypeptide(L)' 'MKIYMLAITEGKFMYPVGSGKIYKSKTAVSKAFEKYKKEKSGGTNAKILVADNWHEEDAE' A
#
# COMPACT_ATOMS: atom_id res chain seq x y z
N MET A 1 9.71 -5.02 12.24
CA MET A 1 10.23 -4.28 11.08
C MET A 1 9.05 -3.66 10.36
N LYS A 2 9.04 -2.36 10.06
CA LYS A 2 7.89 -1.73 9.38
C LYS A 2 7.84 -2.14 7.92
N ILE A 3 6.64 -2.42 7.44
CA ILE A 3 6.36 -2.79 6.07
C ILE A 3 5.37 -1.78 5.50
N TYR A 4 5.53 -1.39 4.24
CA TYR A 4 4.66 -0.41 3.59
C TYR A 4 4.00 -1.00 2.35
N MET A 5 2.76 -0.62 2.05
CA MET A 5 2.11 -0.95 0.78
C MET A 5 1.34 0.25 0.24
N LEU A 6 1.07 0.24 -1.05
CA LEU A 6 0.12 1.15 -1.67
C LEU A 6 -1.22 0.44 -1.84
N ALA A 7 -2.31 1.04 -1.35
CA ALA A 7 -3.64 0.45 -1.46
C ALA A 7 -4.73 1.51 -1.61
N ILE A 8 -5.81 1.15 -2.28
CA ILE A 8 -7.06 1.91 -2.34
C ILE A 8 -8.01 1.33 -1.31
N THR A 9 -8.66 2.20 -0.53
CA THR A 9 -9.69 1.80 0.42
C THR A 9 -11.05 2.23 -0.13
N GLU A 10 -11.96 1.28 -0.31
CA GLU A 10 -13.32 1.52 -0.79
C GLU A 10 -14.32 0.87 0.17
N GLY A 11 -15.00 1.70 0.96
CA GLY A 11 -15.87 1.24 2.04
C GLY A 11 -15.10 0.37 3.05
N LYS A 12 -15.53 -0.89 3.19
CA LYS A 12 -14.90 -1.88 4.09
C LYS A 12 -13.75 -2.65 3.44
N PHE A 13 -13.52 -2.48 2.13
CA PHE A 13 -12.54 -3.25 1.39
C PHE A 13 -11.26 -2.45 1.15
N MET A 14 -10.15 -3.17 1.05
CA MET A 14 -8.84 -2.63 0.75
C MET A 14 -8.26 -3.40 -0.43
N TYR A 15 -7.89 -2.66 -1.48
CA TYR A 15 -7.35 -3.21 -2.71
C TYR A 15 -5.89 -2.77 -2.88
N PRO A 16 -4.93 -3.69 -2.96
CA PRO A 16 -3.55 -3.33 -3.26
C PRO A 16 -3.46 -2.65 -4.63
N VAL A 17 -2.63 -1.61 -4.74
CA VAL A 17 -2.33 -0.97 -6.03
C VAL A 17 -1.17 -1.70 -6.72
N GLY A 18 -1.31 -1.93 -8.02
CA GLY A 18 -0.34 -2.70 -8.81
C GLY A 18 -0.38 -4.18 -8.47
N SER A 19 0.77 -4.85 -8.47
CA SER A 19 0.89 -6.28 -8.18
C SER A 19 0.90 -6.61 -6.67
N GLY A 20 0.31 -5.76 -5.83
CA GLY A 20 0.39 -5.94 -4.36
C GLY A 20 1.79 -5.82 -3.79
N LYS A 21 2.65 -5.03 -4.43
CA LYS A 21 4.05 -4.90 -4.02
C LYS A 21 4.17 -4.30 -2.62
N ILE A 22 4.98 -4.98 -1.82
CA ILE A 22 5.34 -4.59 -0.46
C ILE A 22 6.71 -3.88 -0.47
N TYR A 23 6.86 -2.85 0.34
CA TYR A 23 8.07 -2.04 0.46
C TYR A 23 8.63 -2.08 1.88
N LYS A 24 9.95 -2.25 2.01
CA LYS A 24 10.65 -2.26 3.31
C LYS A 24 11.07 -0.86 3.80
N SER A 25 10.85 0.17 2.99
CA SER A 25 11.20 1.55 3.34
C SER A 25 10.13 2.54 2.91
N LYS A 26 9.94 3.57 3.74
CA LYS A 26 8.99 4.66 3.47
C LYS A 26 9.31 5.38 2.16
N THR A 27 10.60 5.63 1.90
CA THR A 27 11.06 6.32 0.68
C THR A 27 10.69 5.55 -0.59
N ALA A 28 10.80 4.22 -0.57
CA ALA A 28 10.48 3.40 -1.75
C ALA A 28 8.98 3.42 -2.06
N VAL A 29 8.12 3.32 -1.05
CA VAL A 29 6.66 3.39 -1.25
C VAL A 29 6.21 4.81 -1.65
N SER A 30 6.84 5.87 -1.14
CA SER A 30 6.54 7.24 -1.55
C SER A 30 6.87 7.48 -3.02
N LYS A 31 8.01 6.98 -3.52
CA LYS A 31 8.34 7.03 -4.95
C LYS A 31 7.30 6.29 -5.81
N ALA A 32 6.83 5.14 -5.34
CA ALA A 32 5.78 4.39 -6.03
C ALA A 32 4.43 5.14 -6.03
N PHE A 33 4.07 5.80 -4.92
CA PHE A 33 2.87 6.63 -4.83
C PHE A 33 2.90 7.80 -5.82
N GLU A 34 3.99 8.56 -5.88
CA GLU A 34 4.10 9.69 -6.80
C GLU A 34 4.05 9.24 -8.26
N LYS A 35 4.70 8.11 -8.58
CA LYS A 35 4.60 7.51 -9.92
C LYS A 35 3.14 7.16 -10.24
N TYR A 36 2.45 6.48 -9.33
CA TYR A 36 1.06 6.08 -9.52
C TYR A 36 0.11 7.28 -9.65
N LYS A 37 0.30 8.31 -8.82
CA LYS A 37 -0.46 9.57 -8.89
C LYS A 37 -0.27 10.25 -10.24
N LYS A 38 0.96 10.27 -10.76
CA LYS A 38 1.26 10.82 -12.10
C LYS A 38 0.59 10.01 -13.21
N GLU A 39 0.60 8.69 -13.13
CA GLU A 39 -0.08 7.80 -14.09
C GLU A 39 -1.62 7.99 -14.08
N LYS A 40 -2.18 8.42 -12.95
CA LYS A 40 -3.61 8.76 -12.80
C LYS A 40 -3.92 10.24 -13.02
N SER A 41 -3.06 10.96 -13.73
CA SER A 41 -3.25 12.38 -14.06
C SER A 41 -3.47 13.27 -12.84
N GLY A 42 -2.82 12.96 -11.72
CA GLY A 42 -2.88 13.73 -10.47
C GLY A 42 -4.02 13.35 -9.52
N GLY A 43 -5.00 12.57 -9.99
CA GLY A 43 -6.15 12.13 -9.19
C GLY A 43 -6.02 10.68 -8.73
N THR A 44 -5.86 10.45 -7.43
CA THR A 44 -5.95 9.09 -6.88
C THR A 44 -6.42 9.09 -5.42
N ASN A 45 -7.19 8.08 -5.05
CA ASN A 45 -7.59 7.77 -3.68
C ASN A 45 -6.66 6.72 -3.02
N ALA A 46 -5.56 6.34 -3.68
CA ALA A 46 -4.59 5.43 -3.09
C ALA A 46 -3.91 6.06 -1.86
N LYS A 47 -3.59 5.21 -0.89
CA LYS A 47 -2.94 5.56 0.36
C LYS A 47 -1.73 4.67 0.58
N ILE A 48 -0.74 5.21 1.28
CA ILE A 48 0.38 4.42 1.81
C ILE A 48 -0.09 3.85 3.14
N LEU A 49 -0.13 2.53 3.25
CA LEU A 49 -0.42 1.84 4.48
C LEU A 49 0.88 1.32 5.10
N VAL A 50 0.93 1.32 6.43
CA VAL A 50 2.04 0.82 7.22
C VAL A 50 1.56 -0.40 7.99
N ALA A 51 2.20 -1.53 7.77
CA ALA A 51 2.00 -2.77 8.49
C ALA A 51 3.21 -3.00 9.40
N ASP A 52 2.97 -2.94 10.71
CA ASP A 52 4.05 -3.14 11.69
C ASP A 52 4.13 -4.60 12.17
N ASN A 53 3.05 -5.40 12.07
CA ASN A 53 2.96 -6.79 12.56
C ASN A 53 1.89 -7.65 11.83
N TRP A 54 1.98 -7.82 10.50
CA TRP A 54 1.13 -8.81 9.83
C TRP A 54 1.58 -10.23 10.18
N HIS A 55 0.70 -10.99 10.80
CA HIS A 55 0.83 -12.42 11.02
C HIS A 55 -0.57 -13.02 10.88
N GLU A 56 -0.62 -14.22 10.31
CA GLU A 56 -1.77 -15.10 10.42
C GLU A 56 -1.51 -15.93 11.68
N GLU A 57 -2.40 -15.84 12.66
CA GLU A 57 -2.40 -16.79 13.77
C GLU A 57 -3.07 -18.06 13.26
N ASP A 58 -2.40 -19.21 13.44
CA ASP A 58 -2.96 -20.51 13.08
C ASP A 58 -4.32 -20.68 13.78
N ALA A 59 -5.30 -21.20 13.04
CA ALA A 59 -6.54 -21.67 13.65
C ALA A 59 -6.21 -22.94 14.44
N GLU A 60 -5.95 -22.80 15.75
CA GLU A 60 -6.04 -23.94 16.69
C GLU A 60 -7.44 -24.57 16.66
#